data_AF-A0A956AH74-F1
#
_entry.id   AF-A0A956AH74-F1
#
_cell.length_a   1.000
_cell.length_b   1.000
_cell.length_c   1.000
_cell.angle_alpha   90.00
_cell.angle_beta   90.00
_cell.angle_gamma   90.00
#
_symmetry.space_group_name_H-M   'P 1'
#
loop_
_entity.id
_entity.type
_entity.pdbx_description
1 polymer ?
#
loop_
_entity_poly.entity_id
_entity_poly.type
_entity_poly.pdbx_seq_one_letter_code
_entity_poly.pdbx_strand_id
1 'polypeptide(L)' 'MPRLNEPAPQFSAPSTHGEIKLKDYAGKWVVLFSHPADFTPVC' A
#
# COMPACT_ATOMS: atom_id res chain seq x y z
N MET A 1 -7.71 -11.62 -6.24
CA MET A 1 -6.25 -11.42 -6.04
C MET A 1 -5.76 -10.44 -7.09
N PRO A 2 -4.89 -9.49 -6.76
CA PRO A 2 -4.25 -8.63 -7.75
C PRO A 2 -3.49 -9.48 -8.77
N ARG A 3 -3.45 -9.02 -10.02
CA ARG A 3 -2.74 -9.69 -11.11
C ARG A 3 -1.73 -8.74 -11.72
N LEU A 4 -0.66 -9.30 -12.28
CA LEU A 4 0.35 -8.53 -12.97
C LEU A 4 -0.26 -7.82 -14.19
N ASN A 5 0.16 -6.57 -14.43
CA ASN A 5 -0.30 -5.71 -15.53
C ASN A 5 -1.79 -5.31 -15.48
N GLU A 6 -2.51 -5.63 -14.41
CA GLU A 6 -3.85 -5.10 -14.15
C GLU A 6 -3.78 -3.88 -13.23
N PRO A 7 -4.73 -2.93 -13.31
CA PRO A 7 -4.80 -1.82 -12.37
C PRO A 7 -4.85 -2.32 -10.93
N ALA A 8 -4.05 -1.70 -10.06
CA ALA A 8 -4.08 -2.00 -8.64
C ALA A 8 -5.49 -1.72 -8.05
N PRO A 9 -6.00 -2.57 -7.14
CA PRO A 9 -7.29 -2.35 -6.51
C PRO A 9 -7.32 -1.02 -5.75
N GLN A 10 -8.39 -0.26 -5.88
CA GLN A 10 -8.58 0.95 -5.09
C GLN A 10 -8.70 0.59 -3.60
N PHE A 11 -8.05 1.38 -2.75
CA PHE A 11 -8.14 1.24 -1.30
C PHE A 11 -8.21 2.61 -0.61
N SER A 12 -8.79 2.60 0.58
CA SER A 12 -8.65 3.64 1.61
C SER A 12 -8.20 2.95 2.88
N ALA A 13 -7.10 3.39 3.48
CA ALA A 13 -6.56 2.76 4.67
C ALA A 13 -6.04 3.80 5.68
N PRO A 14 -6.17 3.55 6.99
CA PRO A 14 -5.47 4.34 7.99
C PRO A 14 -3.96 4.08 7.89
N SER A 15 -3.17 5.14 8.00
CA SER A 15 -1.71 5.08 8.07
C SER A 15 -1.20 5.95 9.22
N THR A 16 0.09 5.85 9.52
CA THR A 16 0.78 6.74 10.48
C THR A 16 0.77 8.21 10.05
N HIS A 17 0.43 8.52 8.80
CA HIS A 17 0.32 9.86 8.26
C HIS A 17 -1.14 10.30 8.03
N GLY A 18 -2.12 9.56 8.58
CA GLY A 18 -3.56 9.78 8.38
C GLY A 18 -4.19 8.82 7.37
N GLU A 19 -5.43 9.10 6.96
CA GLU A 19 -6.11 8.30 5.93
C GLU A 19 -5.42 8.48 4.56
N ILE A 20 -5.07 7.38 3.90
CA ILE A 20 -4.48 7.37 2.57
C ILE A 20 -5.37 6.65 1.57
N LYS A 21 -5.47 7.17 0.35
CA LYS A 21 -6.16 6.51 -0.77
C LYS A 21 -5.17 6.31 -1.91
N LEU A 22 -5.27 5.18 -2.61
CA LEU A 22 -4.37 4.90 -3.75
C LEU A 22 -4.38 6.02 -4.80
N LYS A 23 -5.57 6.60 -5.06
CA LYS A 23 -5.75 7.72 -5.98
C LYS A 23 -4.94 8.97 -5.64
N ASP A 24 -4.58 9.18 -4.37
CA ASP A 24 -3.86 10.37 -3.93
C ASP A 24 -2.40 10.38 -4.44
N TYR A 25 -1.91 9.21 -4.89
CA TYR A 25 -0.58 9.01 -5.45
C TYR A 25 -0.57 8.96 -6.99
N ALA A 26 -1.66 9.39 -7.66
CA ALA A 26 -1.75 9.37 -9.12
C ALA A 26 -0.57 10.08 -9.80
N GLY A 27 -0.06 9.49 -10.88
CA GLY A 27 1.09 10.02 -11.63
C GLY A 27 2.46 9.67 -11.03
N LYS A 28 2.50 8.89 -9.93
CA LYS A 28 3.75 8.38 -9.32
C LYS A 28 3.78 6.85 -9.36
N TRP A 29 4.98 6.29 -9.44
CA TRP A 29 5.18 4.88 -9.12
C TRP A 29 5.02 4.68 -7.61
N VAL A 30 4.29 3.64 -7.21
CA VAL A 30 3.97 3.32 -5.81
C VAL A 30 4.35 1.87 -5.55
N VAL A 31 5.05 1.63 -4.44
CA VAL A 31 5.37 0.29 -3.94
C VAL A 31 4.61 0.08 -2.63
N LEU A 32 3.70 -0.89 -2.61
CA LEU A 32 3.03 -1.35 -1.41
C LEU A 32 3.69 -2.65 -0.94
N PHE A 33 4.12 -2.68 0.32
CA PHE A 33 4.70 -3.85 0.96
C PHE A 33 4.04 -4.07 2.32
N SER A 34 4.13 -5.30 2.82
CA SER A 34 3.66 -5.67 4.15
C SER A 34 4.73 -6.47 4.89
N HIS A 35 4.67 -6.42 6.22
CA HIS A 35 5.41 -7.32 7.10
C HIS A 35 4.42 -7.98 8.07
N PRO A 36 4.75 -9.15 8.66
CA PRO A 36 3.78 -9.92 9.46
C PRO A 36 3.34 -9.24 10.76
N ALA A 37 4.28 -8.59 11.45
CA ALA A 37 4.03 -7.89 12.72
C ALA A 37 5.14 -6.87 12.98
N ASP A 38 4.84 -5.83 13.76
CA ASP A 38 5.84 -4.89 14.25
C ASP A 38 6.81 -5.57 15.23
N PHE A 39 8.03 -5.04 15.36
CA PHE A 39 9.05 -5.48 16.33
C PHE A 39 9.53 -6.94 16.20
N THR A 40 9.54 -7.49 14.99
CA THR A 40 10.19 -8.78 14.69
C THR A 40 11.58 -8.55 14.08
N PRO A 41 12.58 -9.43 14.31
CA PRO A 41 14.00 -9.15 13.98
C PRO A 41 14.34 -9.02 12.49
N VAL A 42 13.39 -9.29 11.59
CA VAL A 42 13.56 -9.19 10.13
C VAL A 42 12.79 -7.99 9.55
N CYS A 43 11.96 -7.32 10.36
CA CYS A 43 11.24 -6.11 9.96
C CYS A 43 12.18 -4.91 9.76
#